data_AF-A0A0G0XIB4-F1
#
_entry.id   AF-A0A0G0XIB4-F1
#
_cell.length_a   1.000
_cell.length_b   1.000
_cell.length_c   1.000
_cell.angle_alpha   90.00
_cell.angle_beta   90.00
_cell.angle_gamma   90.00
#
_symmetry.space_group_name_H-M   'P 1'
#
loop_
_entity.id
_entity.type
_entity.pdbx_description
1 polymer ?
#
loop_
_entity_poly.entity_id
_entity_poly.type
_entity_poly.pdbx_seq_one_letter_code
_entity_poly.pdbx_strand_id
1 'polypeptide(L)'
;MDILESVKKAKERRAKIACLTNVPGSSLYRLSDYKMLIGAGPEKAVASTKAFSGMLAHLVLSAYSLAEKFREGQKVLVKTSESAKKVLSPSSVQKIKKLAQKILNKDNVYVIEGNLIYSCGGICCRRIKTRAFGARRKRRSLHSIFAG
;
A
#
# COMPACT_ATOMS: atom_id res chain seq x y z
N MET A 1 8.02 11.39 -14.52
CA MET A 1 9.17 10.47 -14.47
C MET A 1 8.64 9.06 -14.28
N ASP A 2 8.89 8.18 -15.23
CA ASP A 2 8.51 6.76 -15.16
C ASP A 2 9.62 5.98 -14.42
N ILE A 3 9.23 5.04 -13.55
CA ILE A 3 10.16 4.16 -12.81
C ILE A 3 11.03 3.39 -13.79
N LEU A 4 10.47 2.91 -14.90
CA LEU A 4 11.21 2.10 -15.87
C LEU A 4 12.30 2.91 -16.59
N GLU A 5 12.00 4.16 -16.95
CA GLU A 5 12.98 5.05 -17.58
C GLU A 5 14.15 5.34 -16.62
N SER A 6 13.82 5.55 -15.35
CA SER A 6 14.79 5.82 -14.28
C SER A 6 15.73 4.63 -14.06
N VAL A 7 15.16 3.41 -14.04
CA VAL A 7 15.93 2.16 -13.89
C VAL A 7 16.81 1.91 -15.11
N LYS A 8 16.33 2.19 -16.34
CA LYS A 8 17.15 2.09 -17.56
C LYS A 8 18.37 3.00 -17.51
N LYS A 9 18.17 4.28 -17.18
CA LYS A 9 19.26 5.27 -17.00
C LYS A 9 20.25 4.86 -15.90
N ALA A 10 19.77 4.30 -14.80
CA ALA A 10 20.65 3.78 -13.75
C ALA A 10 21.49 2.59 -14.25
N LYS A 11 20.89 1.70 -15.05
CA LYS A 11 21.59 0.54 -15.63
C LYS A 11 22.62 0.93 -16.69
N GLU A 12 22.33 1.96 -17.50
CA GLU A 12 23.31 2.56 -18.42
C GLU A 12 24.56 3.05 -17.68
N ARG A 13 24.39 3.55 -16.46
CA ARG A 13 25.48 3.95 -15.55
C ARG A 13 26.09 2.78 -14.77
N ARG A 14 25.83 1.54 -15.18
CA ARG A 14 26.33 0.30 -14.56
C ARG A 14 25.91 0.09 -13.10
N ALA A 15 24.87 0.78 -12.63
CA ALA A 15 24.35 0.56 -11.28
C ALA A 15 23.69 -0.82 -11.17
N LYS A 16 23.89 -1.49 -10.02
CA LYS A 16 23.16 -2.71 -9.68
C LYS A 16 21.73 -2.38 -9.28
N ILE A 17 20.77 -3.08 -9.84
CA ILE A 17 19.35 -2.82 -9.63
C ILE A 17 18.73 -3.95 -8.81
N ALA A 18 18.21 -3.62 -7.63
CA ALA A 18 17.34 -4.50 -6.85
C ALA A 18 15.88 -4.06 -7.00
N CYS A 19 14.98 -4.99 -7.32
CA CYS A 19 13.54 -4.71 -7.32
C CYS A 19 12.79 -5.54 -6.29
N LEU A 20 11.74 -4.93 -5.77
CA LEU A 20 10.71 -5.57 -4.98
C LEU A 20 9.38 -5.42 -5.71
N THR A 21 8.81 -6.53 -6.19
CA THR A 21 7.61 -6.53 -7.03
C THR A 21 6.69 -7.70 -6.68
N ASN A 22 5.40 -7.56 -6.93
CA ASN A 22 4.42 -8.62 -6.67
C ASN A 22 4.14 -9.46 -7.93
N VAL A 23 4.58 -8.98 -9.11
CA VAL A 23 4.28 -9.61 -10.40
C VAL A 23 5.57 -10.19 -11.00
N PRO A 24 5.71 -11.52 -11.02
CA PRO A 24 6.86 -12.15 -11.67
C PRO A 24 6.85 -11.82 -13.17
N GLY A 25 8.03 -11.66 -13.74
CA GLY A 25 8.18 -11.38 -15.18
C GLY A 25 7.74 -9.99 -15.64
N SER A 26 7.32 -9.07 -14.75
CA SER A 26 7.05 -7.67 -15.09
C SER A 26 8.27 -6.96 -15.68
N SER A 27 8.07 -5.84 -16.40
CA SER A 27 9.17 -5.08 -17.03
C SER A 27 10.27 -4.70 -16.03
N LEU A 28 9.87 -4.25 -14.82
CA LEU A 28 10.81 -3.97 -13.74
C LEU A 28 11.57 -5.23 -13.30
N TYR A 29 10.86 -6.35 -13.09
CA TYR A 29 11.45 -7.64 -12.72
C TYR A 29 12.51 -8.11 -13.72
N ARG A 30 12.26 -7.94 -15.02
CA ARG A 30 13.21 -8.34 -16.08
C ARG A 30 14.43 -7.43 -16.14
N LEU A 31 14.26 -6.13 -15.84
CA LEU A 31 15.34 -5.15 -15.88
C LEU A 31 16.28 -5.22 -14.67
N SER A 32 15.83 -5.78 -13.55
CA SER A 32 16.59 -5.84 -12.31
C SER A 32 17.56 -7.02 -12.22
N ASP A 33 18.66 -6.81 -11.50
CA ASP A 33 19.70 -7.82 -11.25
C ASP A 33 19.33 -8.68 -10.03
N TYR A 34 18.87 -8.04 -8.96
CA TYR A 34 18.33 -8.70 -7.77
C TYR A 34 16.81 -8.60 -7.76
N LYS A 35 16.13 -9.73 -7.64
CA LYS A 35 14.69 -9.84 -7.88
C LYS A 35 14.00 -10.42 -6.66
N MET A 36 13.24 -9.60 -5.95
CA MET A 36 12.48 -10.01 -4.78
C MET A 36 10.99 -9.98 -5.08
N LEU A 37 10.33 -11.12 -4.90
CA LEU A 37 8.88 -11.22 -5.01
C LEU A 37 8.25 -11.01 -3.64
N ILE A 38 7.26 -10.11 -3.58
CA ILE A 38 6.57 -9.79 -2.32
C ILE A 38 5.73 -10.97 -1.81
N GLY A 39 5.20 -11.80 -2.73
CA GLY A 39 4.38 -12.96 -2.37
C GLY A 39 2.99 -12.61 -1.81
N ALA A 40 2.46 -11.41 -2.11
CA ALA A 40 1.16 -10.97 -1.61
C ALA A 40 -0.05 -11.60 -2.35
N GLY A 41 0.21 -12.45 -3.35
CA GLY A 41 -0.80 -13.01 -4.26
C GLY A 41 -1.41 -11.97 -5.21
N PRO A 42 -2.36 -12.36 -6.07
CA PRO A 42 -2.98 -11.44 -7.02
C PRO A 42 -3.78 -10.34 -6.32
N GLU A 43 -3.48 -9.08 -6.65
CA GLU A 43 -4.14 -7.91 -6.09
C GLU A 43 -5.30 -7.48 -7.01
N LYS A 44 -6.52 -7.98 -6.74
CA LYS A 44 -7.72 -7.69 -7.54
C LYS A 44 -8.30 -6.28 -7.31
N ALA A 45 -7.88 -5.59 -6.25
CA ALA A 45 -8.41 -4.28 -5.88
C ALA A 45 -7.52 -3.15 -6.42
N VAL A 46 -8.13 -2.12 -7.02
CA VAL A 46 -7.44 -0.94 -7.57
C VAL A 46 -6.58 -0.20 -6.53
N ALA A 47 -6.99 -0.23 -5.26
CA ALA A 47 -6.20 0.33 -4.17
C ALA A 47 -5.29 -0.74 -3.59
N SER A 48 -3.97 -0.59 -3.77
CA SER A 48 -2.98 -1.54 -3.22
C SER A 48 -3.01 -1.53 -1.69
N THR A 49 -3.14 -2.71 -1.11
CA THR A 49 -3.17 -2.97 0.33
C THR A 49 -2.15 -4.04 0.70
N LYS A 50 -2.28 -5.23 0.13
CA LYS A 50 -1.47 -6.39 0.50
C LYS A 50 -0.04 -6.23 -0.01
N ALA A 51 0.12 -5.81 -1.28
CA ALA A 51 1.44 -5.61 -1.85
C ALA A 51 2.18 -4.48 -1.11
N PHE A 52 1.49 -3.39 -0.76
CA PHE A 52 2.10 -2.31 0.04
C PHE A 52 2.59 -2.78 1.42
N SER A 53 1.76 -3.48 2.19
CA SER A 53 2.16 -4.01 3.50
C SER A 53 3.30 -5.04 3.38
N GLY A 54 3.25 -5.90 2.36
CA GLY A 54 4.34 -6.83 2.07
C GLY A 54 5.64 -6.12 1.69
N MET A 55 5.57 -5.03 0.93
CA MET A 55 6.76 -4.23 0.62
C MET A 55 7.41 -3.65 1.88
N LEU A 56 6.61 -3.06 2.77
CA LEU A 56 7.12 -2.54 4.04
C LEU A 56 7.76 -3.64 4.89
N ALA A 57 7.16 -4.83 4.96
CA ALA A 57 7.71 -5.94 5.73
C ALA A 57 9.10 -6.36 5.22
N HIS A 58 9.28 -6.44 3.89
CA HIS A 58 10.58 -6.74 3.29
C HIS A 58 11.60 -5.64 3.57
N LEU A 59 11.22 -4.36 3.41
CA LEU A 59 12.14 -3.24 3.68
C LEU A 59 12.59 -3.21 5.14
N VAL A 60 11.67 -3.45 6.09
CA VAL A 60 12.01 -3.55 7.51
C VAL A 60 12.98 -4.70 7.75
N LEU A 61 12.69 -5.89 7.21
CA LEU A 61 13.57 -7.04 7.40
C LEU A 61 14.95 -6.83 6.77
N SER A 62 15.01 -6.21 5.59
CA SER A 62 16.26 -5.82 4.94
C SER A 62 17.06 -4.82 5.78
N ALA A 63 16.41 -3.81 6.35
CA ALA A 63 17.08 -2.84 7.23
C ALA A 63 17.66 -3.52 8.49
N TYR A 64 16.90 -4.40 9.14
CA TYR A 64 17.41 -5.18 10.27
C TYR A 64 18.52 -6.15 9.86
N SER A 65 18.45 -6.73 8.66
CA SER A 65 19.50 -7.61 8.14
C SER A 65 20.80 -6.85 7.89
N LEU A 66 20.73 -5.62 7.35
CA LEU A 66 21.89 -4.76 7.14
C LEU A 66 22.55 -4.32 8.45
N ALA A 67 21.78 -4.27 9.54
CA ALA A 67 22.27 -3.99 10.88
C ALA A 67 22.67 -5.26 11.66
N GLU A 68 22.80 -6.41 10.99
CA GLU A 68 23.13 -7.72 11.59
C GLU A 68 22.13 -8.20 12.67
N LYS A 69 20.91 -7.66 12.66
CA LYS A 69 19.84 -7.90 13.65
C LYS A 69 18.64 -8.64 13.05
N PHE A 70 18.91 -9.60 12.17
CA PHE A 70 17.87 -10.31 11.42
C PHE A 70 16.78 -10.94 12.31
N ARG A 71 17.19 -11.62 13.39
CA ARG A 71 16.27 -12.27 14.35
C ARG A 71 15.37 -11.25 15.07
N GLU A 72 15.87 -10.05 15.34
CA GLU A 72 15.06 -8.98 15.95
C GLU A 72 14.03 -8.46 14.94
N GLY A 73 14.44 -8.24 13.69
CA GLY A 73 13.53 -7.85 12.61
C GLY A 73 12.38 -8.83 12.42
N GLN A 74 12.66 -10.14 12.46
CA GLN A 74 11.62 -11.17 12.44
C GLN A 74 10.64 -11.04 13.60
N LYS A 75 11.13 -10.86 14.83
CA LYS A 75 10.28 -10.66 16.02
C LYS A 75 9.38 -9.42 15.88
N VAL A 76 9.93 -8.32 15.35
CA VAL A 76 9.16 -7.09 15.09
C VAL A 76 8.03 -7.39 14.10
N LEU A 77 8.31 -8.05 12.98
CA LEU A 77 7.29 -8.37 11.98
C LEU A 77 6.19 -9.29 12.52
N VAL A 78 6.53 -10.28 13.35
CA VAL A 78 5.55 -11.15 14.01
C VAL A 78 4.64 -10.34 14.94
N LYS A 79 5.21 -9.48 15.80
CA LYS A 79 4.44 -8.58 16.68
C LYS A 79 3.55 -7.61 15.88
N THR A 80 4.04 -7.10 14.75
CA THR A 80 3.25 -6.24 13.86
C THR A 80 2.08 -7.00 13.25
N SER A 81 2.27 -8.25 12.85
CA SER A 81 1.19 -9.11 12.32
C SER A 81 0.08 -9.34 13.36
N GLU A 82 0.45 -9.58 14.63
CA GLU A 82 -0.51 -9.72 15.72
C GLU A 82 -1.27 -8.41 15.98
N SER A 83 -0.57 -7.28 15.97
CA SER A 83 -1.19 -5.95 16.10
C SER A 83 -2.15 -5.67 14.94
N ALA A 84 -1.78 -6.06 13.71
CA ALA A 84 -2.65 -5.92 12.55
C ALA A 84 -3.94 -6.74 12.70
N LYS A 85 -3.87 -7.97 13.24
CA LYS A 85 -5.06 -8.78 13.57
C LYS A 85 -5.96 -8.08 14.58
N LYS A 86 -5.39 -7.44 15.62
CA LYS A 86 -6.16 -6.67 16.61
C LYS A 86 -6.88 -5.47 15.99
N VAL A 87 -6.21 -4.73 15.11
CA VAL A 87 -6.81 -3.61 14.36
C VAL A 87 -7.93 -4.08 13.44
N LEU A 88 -7.79 -5.27 12.86
CA LEU A 88 -8.80 -5.89 11.99
C LEU A 88 -9.88 -6.70 12.72
N SER A 89 -9.90 -6.65 14.07
CA SER A 89 -10.92 -7.36 14.85
C SER A 89 -12.34 -6.85 14.53
N PRO A 90 -13.38 -7.70 14.68
CA PRO A 90 -14.75 -7.33 14.34
C PRO A 90 -15.24 -6.04 15.03
N SER A 91 -14.85 -5.84 16.28
CA SER A 91 -15.21 -4.65 17.07
C SER A 91 -14.58 -3.37 16.50
N SER A 92 -13.29 -3.40 16.14
CA SER A 92 -12.59 -2.29 15.48
C SER A 92 -13.18 -2.00 14.11
N VAL A 93 -13.48 -3.03 13.32
CA VAL A 93 -14.12 -2.89 12.01
C VAL A 93 -15.50 -2.22 12.12
N GLN A 94 -16.30 -2.57 13.14
CA GLN A 94 -17.58 -1.89 13.38
C GLN A 94 -17.41 -0.42 13.73
N LYS A 95 -16.43 -0.06 14.58
CA LYS A 95 -16.11 1.34 14.91
C LYS A 95 -15.70 2.12 13.66
N ILE A 96 -14.85 1.53 12.82
CA ILE A 96 -14.42 2.12 11.54
C ILE A 96 -15.62 2.33 10.61
N LYS A 97 -16.54 1.37 10.53
CA LYS A 97 -17.79 1.51 9.73
C LYS A 97 -18.65 2.68 10.23
N LYS A 98 -18.85 2.80 11.55
CA LYS A 98 -19.60 3.92 12.14
C LYS A 98 -18.94 5.27 11.84
N LEU A 99 -17.61 5.35 11.93
CA LEU A 99 -16.87 6.56 11.56
C LEU A 99 -17.01 6.87 10.06
N ALA A 100 -16.88 5.84 9.21
CA ALA A 100 -17.03 5.97 7.76
C ALA A 100 -18.41 6.54 7.37
N GLN A 101 -19.47 6.15 8.07
CA GLN A 101 -20.82 6.70 7.86
C GLN A 101 -20.89 8.19 8.18
N LYS A 102 -20.23 8.64 9.26
CA LYS A 102 -20.21 10.06 9.67
C LYS A 102 -19.48 10.97 8.67
N ILE A 103 -18.45 10.44 8.01
CA ILE A 103 -17.62 11.20 7.06
C ILE A 103 -18.11 11.13 5.61
N LEU A 104 -19.04 10.21 5.28
CA LEU A 104 -19.48 9.95 3.91
C LEU A 104 -20.01 11.21 3.18
N ASN A 105 -20.75 12.03 3.92
CA ASN A 105 -21.42 13.24 3.41
C ASN A 105 -20.61 14.53 3.68
N LYS A 106 -19.34 14.42 4.06
CA LYS A 106 -18.45 15.57 4.21
C LYS A 106 -17.71 15.83 2.90
N ASP A 107 -17.54 17.10 2.56
CA ASP A 107 -16.82 17.50 1.35
C ASP A 107 -15.31 17.44 1.53
N ASN A 108 -14.85 17.76 2.73
CA ASN A 108 -13.43 17.81 3.06
C ASN A 108 -13.13 16.88 4.24
N VAL A 109 -12.03 16.13 4.12
CA VAL A 109 -11.48 15.29 5.19
C VAL A 109 -9.99 15.58 5.26
N TYR A 110 -9.52 15.97 6.44
CA TYR A 110 -8.11 16.25 6.71
C TYR A 110 -7.52 15.10 7.50
N VAL A 111 -6.38 14.58 7.04
CA VAL A 111 -5.58 13.58 7.74
C VAL A 111 -4.31 14.26 8.21
N ILE A 112 -4.12 14.34 9.52
CA ILE A 112 -3.00 15.03 10.16
C ILE A 112 -2.11 13.98 10.81
N GLU A 113 -0.82 14.03 10.53
CA GLU A 113 0.15 13.02 10.98
C GLU A 113 1.48 13.67 11.36
N GLY A 114 2.23 13.00 12.25
CA GLY A 114 3.61 13.34 12.59
C GLY A 114 4.64 12.60 11.75
N ASN A 115 5.92 12.98 11.88
CA ASN A 115 7.03 12.61 11.00
C ASN A 115 7.08 11.14 10.55
N LEU A 116 7.11 10.17 11.48
CA LEU A 116 7.33 8.76 11.17
C LEU A 116 6.22 8.15 10.29
N ILE A 117 5.03 8.78 10.29
CA ILE A 117 3.83 8.24 9.66
C ILE A 117 3.51 8.99 8.36
N TYR A 118 4.21 10.08 8.03
CA TYR A 118 3.91 10.97 6.89
C TYR A 118 3.54 10.26 5.57
N SER A 119 4.29 9.21 5.21
CA SER A 119 4.03 8.40 4.02
C SER A 119 2.68 7.67 4.06
N CYS A 120 2.24 7.25 5.24
CA CYS A 120 0.96 6.59 5.46
C CYS A 120 -0.22 7.53 5.24
N GLY A 121 -0.12 8.81 5.60
CA GLY A 121 -1.20 9.80 5.43
C GLY A 121 -1.46 10.12 3.98
N GLY A 122 -0.41 10.34 3.20
CA GLY A 122 -0.52 10.50 1.75
C GLY A 122 -1.14 9.28 1.06
N ILE A 123 -0.84 8.08 1.55
CA ILE A 123 -1.45 6.82 1.06
C ILE A 123 -2.90 6.70 1.52
N CYS A 124 -3.20 7.05 2.77
CA CYS A 124 -4.54 7.04 3.35
C CYS A 124 -5.48 7.96 2.57
N CYS A 125 -5.08 9.22 2.36
CA CYS A 125 -5.81 10.20 1.55
C CYS A 125 -6.06 9.69 0.12
N ARG A 126 -5.04 9.12 -0.54
CA ARG A 126 -5.21 8.54 -1.89
C ARG A 126 -6.18 7.36 -1.91
N ARG A 127 -6.14 6.48 -0.91
CA ARG A 127 -7.08 5.35 -0.77
C ARG A 127 -8.51 5.83 -0.54
N ILE A 128 -8.71 6.81 0.35
CA ILE A 128 -10.02 7.44 0.60
C ILE A 128 -10.53 8.07 -0.69
N LYS A 129 -9.74 8.92 -1.36
CA LYS A 129 -10.12 9.59 -2.60
C LYS A 129 -10.52 8.59 -3.68
N THR A 130 -9.72 7.56 -3.93
CA THR A 130 -9.97 6.55 -4.98
C THR A 130 -11.29 5.80 -4.75
N ARG A 131 -11.57 5.40 -3.49
CA ARG A 131 -12.79 4.65 -3.17
C ARG A 131 -14.03 5.54 -3.04
N ALA A 132 -13.89 6.72 -2.44
CA ALA A 132 -15.00 7.65 -2.27
C ALA A 132 -15.47 8.22 -3.61
N PHE A 133 -14.56 8.59 -4.52
CA PHE A 133 -14.93 9.02 -5.88
C PHE A 133 -15.60 7.90 -6.67
N GLY A 134 -15.07 6.66 -6.60
CA GLY A 134 -15.70 5.51 -7.25
C GLY A 134 -17.13 5.25 -6.77
N ALA A 135 -17.38 5.40 -5.46
CA ALA A 135 -18.71 5.27 -4.87
C ALA A 135 -19.66 6.42 -5.25
N ARG A 136 -19.18 7.68 -5.26
CA ARG A 136 -19.98 8.85 -5.71
C ARG A 136 -20.34 8.76 -7.20
N ARG A 137 -19.45 8.24 -8.05
CA ARG A 137 -19.71 8.04 -9.49
C ARG A 137 -20.81 6.98 -9.74
N LYS A 138 -20.77 5.85 -9.03
CA LYS A 138 -21.85 4.83 -9.08
C LYS A 138 -23.19 5.36 -8.57
N ARG A 139 -23.20 6.21 -7.53
CA ARG A 139 -24.44 6.84 -7.05
C ARG A 139 -25.05 7.81 -8.06
N ARG A 140 -24.22 8.61 -8.75
CA ARG A 140 -24.67 9.51 -9.82
C ARG A 140 -25.16 8.75 -11.06
N SER A 141 -24.51 7.65 -11.43
CA SER A 141 -24.98 6.83 -12.56
C SER A 141 -26.28 6.07 -12.25
N LEU A 142 -26.50 5.66 -11.01
CA LEU A 142 -27.77 5.07 -10.59
C LEU A 142 -28.90 6.12 -10.58
N HIS A 143 -28.63 7.35 -10.12
CA HIS A 143 -29.63 8.43 -10.23
C HIS A 143 -29.99 8.77 -11.68
N SER A 144 -29.06 8.72 -12.64
CA SER A 144 -29.38 8.97 -14.05
C SER A 144 -30.09 7.82 -14.77
N ILE A 145 -30.07 6.59 -14.21
CA ILE A 145 -30.77 5.42 -14.76
C ILE A 145 -32.22 5.34 -14.21
N PHE A 146 -32.47 5.89 -13.02
CA PHE A 146 -33.80 5.93 -12.39
C PHE A 146 -34.52 7.28 -12.54
N ALA A 147 -33.93 8.25 -13.24
CA ALA A 147 -34.52 9.58 -13.51
C ALA A 147 -34.82 9.81 -15.00
N GLY A 148 -34.91 8.73 -15.79
CA GLY A 148 -35.33 8.74 -17.19
C GLY A 148 -36.58 7.88 -17.38
#